data_AF-A0A919X138-F1
#
_entry.id   AF-A0A919X138-F1
#
_cell.length_a   1.000
_cell.length_b   1.000
_cell.length_c   1.000
_cell.angle_alpha   90.00
_cell.angle_beta   90.00
_cell.angle_gamma   90.00
#
_symmetry.space_group_name_H-M   'P 1'
#
loop_
_entity.id
_entity.type
_entity.pdbx_description
1 polymer ?
#
loop_
_entity_poly.entity_id
_entity_poly.type
_entity_poly.pdbx_seq_one_letter_code
_entity_poly.pdbx_strand_id
1 'polypeptide(L)'
;MRNRNKKSDWLAVLSTDCTLSDQEIIRIYGMRWDIEVFFKTTKSLLNLQKEFQSRSYDALISHTTIVFTRYIVLSWQNRCNTDDRTLGGLFL
;
A
#
# COMPACT_ATOMS: atom_id res chain seq x y z
N MET A 1 3.56 -19.86 2.63
CA MET A 1 2.43 -19.02 2.17
C MET A 1 1.70 -19.74 1.05
N ARG A 2 0.37 -19.84 1.08
CA ARG A 2 -0.43 -20.58 0.09
C ARG A 2 -1.15 -19.57 -0.81
N ASN A 3 -1.02 -19.71 -2.13
CA ASN A 3 -1.76 -18.87 -3.07
C ASN A 3 -3.27 -19.11 -2.86
N ARG A 4 -4.00 -18.09 -2.38
CA ARG A 4 -5.45 -18.22 -2.09
C ARG A 4 -6.29 -18.41 -3.35
N ASN A 5 -5.80 -17.99 -4.52
CA ASN A 5 -6.52 -18.09 -5.80
C ASN A 5 -6.25 -19.39 -6.57
N LYS A 6 -5.10 -20.06 -6.37
CA LYS A 6 -4.77 -21.34 -7.03
C LYS A 6 -4.05 -22.27 -6.07
N LYS A 7 -4.73 -23.34 -5.65
CA LYS A 7 -4.26 -24.29 -4.63
C LYS A 7 -3.04 -25.13 -5.05
N SER A 8 -2.69 -25.16 -6.35
CA SER A 8 -1.58 -25.95 -6.90
C SER A 8 -0.38 -25.14 -7.41
N ASP A 9 -0.41 -23.81 -7.33
CA ASP A 9 0.72 -23.01 -7.79
C ASP A 9 1.73 -22.81 -6.66
N TRP A 10 2.99 -23.16 -6.94
CA TRP A 10 4.13 -22.87 -6.08
C TRP A 10 4.46 -21.37 -6.18
N LEU A 11 4.84 -20.78 -5.05
CA LEU A 11 5.26 -19.38 -4.97
C LEU A 11 6.72 -19.34 -4.53
N ALA A 12 7.60 -18.86 -5.41
CA ALA A 12 9.00 -18.59 -5.09
C ALA A 12 9.20 -17.09 -4.86
N VAL A 13 9.95 -16.74 -3.82
CA VAL A 13 10.41 -15.39 -3.53
C VAL A 13 11.93 -15.42 -3.51
N LEU A 14 12.55 -14.49 -4.22
CA LEU A 14 14.01 -14.37 -4.36
C LEU A 14 14.44 -13.05 -3.74
N SER A 15 15.53 -13.06 -2.98
CA SER A 15 16.17 -11.87 -2.41
C SER A 15 17.55 -11.70 -3.03
N THR A 16 17.96 -10.46 -3.29
CA THR A 16 19.33 -10.11 -3.69
C THR A 16 20.28 -10.02 -2.49
N ASP A 17 19.73 -9.87 -1.29
CA ASP A 17 20.47 -9.83 -0.05
C ASP A 17 20.43 -11.21 0.63
N CYS A 18 21.59 -11.84 0.74
CA CYS A 18 21.78 -13.16 1.35
C CYS A 18 21.99 -13.10 2.87
N THR A 19 22.04 -11.90 3.47
CA THR A 19 22.19 -11.73 4.92
C THR A 19 20.86 -11.76 5.66
N LEU A 20 19.75 -11.54 4.94
CA LEU A 20 18.40 -11.54 5.48
C LEU A 20 17.94 -12.97 5.79
N SER A 21 17.21 -13.13 6.90
CA SER A 21 16.56 -14.39 7.22
C SER A 21 15.35 -14.64 6.31
N ASP A 22 15.01 -15.92 6.08
CA ASP A 22 13.83 -16.31 5.30
C ASP A 22 12.54 -15.63 5.81
N GLN A 23 12.42 -15.46 7.13
CA GLN A 23 11.26 -14.81 7.74
C GLN A 23 11.18 -13.32 7.41
N GLU A 24 12.32 -12.62 7.37
CA GLU A 24 12.37 -11.21 6.99
C GLU A 24 12.08 -11.01 5.50
N ILE A 25 12.61 -11.88 4.63
CA ILE A 25 12.32 -11.87 3.20
C ILE A 25 10.80 -11.99 2.98
N ILE A 26 10.17 -12.94 3.68
CA ILE A 26 8.72 -13.13 3.61
C ILE A 26 7.96 -11.92 4.17
N ARG A 27 8.41 -11.34 5.28
CA ARG A 27 7.80 -10.15 5.89
C ARG A 27 7.84 -8.96 4.95
N ILE A 28 9.01 -8.67 4.37
CA ILE A 28 9.21 -7.57 3.41
C ILE A 28 8.34 -7.80 2.17
N TYR A 29 8.30 -9.03 1.64
CA TYR A 29 7.42 -9.36 0.53
C TYR A 29 5.94 -9.15 0.87
N GLY A 30 5.53 -9.41 2.11
CA GLY A 30 4.18 -9.13 2.61
C GLY A 30 3.77 -7.67 2.50
N MET A 31 4.71 -6.73 2.72
CA MET A 31 4.46 -5.28 2.60
C MET A 31 4.12 -4.86 1.17
N ARG A 32 4.46 -5.67 0.16
CA ARG A 32 4.10 -5.40 -1.24
C ARG A 32 2.58 -5.28 -1.44
N TRP A 33 1.77 -5.96 -0.63
CA TRP A 33 0.31 -5.90 -0.74
C TRP A 33 -0.26 -4.48 -0.51
N ASP A 34 0.47 -3.62 0.21
CA ASP A 34 0.02 -2.25 0.51
C ASP A 34 -0.20 -1.43 -0.77
N ILE A 35 0.54 -1.69 -1.85
CA ILE A 35 0.33 -1.01 -3.13
C ILE A 35 -1.00 -1.39 -3.79
N GLU A 36 -1.47 -2.62 -3.58
CA GLU A 36 -2.77 -3.07 -4.08
C GLU A 36 -3.91 -2.39 -3.32
N VAL A 37 -3.74 -2.22 -2.00
CA VAL A 37 -4.68 -1.47 -1.16
C VAL A 37 -4.70 0.01 -1.54
N PHE A 38 -3.53 0.60 -1.80
CA PHE A 38 -3.40 1.97 -2.31
C PHE A 38 -4.18 2.16 -3.62
N PHE A 39 -3.94 1.32 -4.63
CA PHE A 39 -4.62 1.44 -5.92
C PHE A 39 -6.12 1.14 -5.82
N LYS A 40 -6.52 0.22 -4.95
CA LYS A 40 -7.95 -0.02 -4.67
C LYS A 40 -8.61 1.24 -4.11
N THR A 41 -8.00 1.83 -3.07
CA THR A 41 -8.54 2.99 -2.35
C THR A 41 -8.58 4.24 -3.24
N THR A 42 -7.50 4.53 -3.96
CA THR A 42 -7.44 5.70 -4.85
C THR A 42 -8.47 5.63 -5.98
N LYS A 43 -8.69 4.43 -6.55
CA LYS A 43 -9.71 4.24 -7.61
C LYS A 43 -11.14 4.27 -7.07
N SER A 44 -11.41 3.62 -5.92
CA SER A 44 -12.77 3.44 -5.42
C SER A 44 -13.27 4.60 -4.55
N LEU A 45 -12.40 5.17 -3.71
CA LEU A 45 -12.77 6.16 -2.69
C LEU A 45 -12.37 7.58 -3.11
N LEU A 46 -11.22 7.72 -3.79
CA LEU A 46 -10.69 9.03 -4.21
C LEU A 46 -10.91 9.32 -5.71
N ASN A 47 -11.81 8.56 -6.35
CA ASN A 47 -12.31 8.77 -7.70
C ASN A 47 -11.24 9.03 -8.78
N LEU A 48 -10.04 8.44 -8.65
CA LEU A 48 -8.91 8.67 -9.55
C LEU A 48 -9.28 8.58 -11.04
N GLN A 49 -10.22 7.69 -11.40
CA GLN A 49 -10.66 7.49 -12.78
C GLN A 49 -11.98 8.20 -13.13
N LYS A 50 -12.82 8.52 -12.14
CA LYS A 50 -14.19 8.99 -12.37
C LYS A 50 -14.38 10.49 -12.21
N GLU A 51 -13.52 11.16 -11.44
CA GLU A 51 -13.64 12.59 -11.12
C GLU A 51 -13.20 13.49 -12.29
N PHE A 52 -12.24 13.01 -13.09
CA PHE A 52 -11.53 13.86 -14.06
C PHE A 52 -11.33 13.17 -15.41
N GLN A 53 -11.84 13.80 -16.48
CA GLN A 53 -11.76 13.32 -17.87
C GLN A 53 -11.18 14.41 -18.78
N SER A 54 -10.07 15.03 -18.35
CA SER A 54 -9.36 16.02 -19.17
C SER A 54 -8.49 15.36 -20.23
N ARG A 55 -8.35 16.05 -21.38
CA ARG A 55 -7.46 15.65 -22.48
C ARG A 55 -6.05 16.25 -22.38
N SER A 56 -5.82 17.15 -21.42
CA SER A 56 -4.50 17.75 -21.19
C SER A 56 -3.65 16.85 -20.30
N TYR A 57 -2.41 16.58 -20.72
CA TYR A 57 -1.47 15.75 -19.99
C TYR A 57 -1.07 16.37 -18.63
N ASP A 58 -0.81 17.68 -18.60
CA ASP A 58 -0.47 18.40 -17.38
C ASP A 58 -1.60 18.36 -16.35
N ALA A 59 -2.83 18.39 -16.85
CA ALA A 59 -4.02 18.30 -16.02
C ALA A 59 -4.17 16.89 -15.42
N LEU A 60 -3.85 15.83 -16.18
CA LEU A 60 -3.86 14.45 -15.70
C LEU A 60 -2.79 14.20 -14.64
N ILE A 61 -1.58 14.74 -14.84
CA ILE A 61 -0.50 14.67 -13.84
C ILE A 61 -0.94 15.39 -12.56
N SER A 62 -1.44 16.63 -12.69
CA SER A 62 -1.88 17.42 -11.54
C SER A 62 -2.97 16.71 -10.74
N HIS A 63 -3.98 16.17 -11.43
CA HIS A 63 -5.05 15.40 -10.80
C HIS A 63 -4.52 14.16 -10.07
N THR A 64 -3.65 13.37 -10.71
CA THR A 64 -3.07 12.16 -10.12
C THR A 64 -2.25 12.49 -8.87
N THR A 65 -1.43 13.54 -8.93
CA THR A 65 -0.65 14.03 -7.78
C THR A 65 -1.56 14.42 -6.63
N ILE A 66 -2.63 15.17 -6.88
CA ILE A 66 -3.59 15.58 -5.85
C ILE A 66 -4.24 14.36 -5.20
N VAL A 67 -4.71 13.39 -5.98
CA VAL A 67 -5.32 12.16 -5.45
C VAL A 67 -4.34 11.38 -4.58
N PHE A 68 -3.07 11.29 -5.00
CA PHE A 68 -2.04 10.59 -4.24
C PHE A 68 -1.69 11.32 -2.94
N THR A 69 -1.55 12.64 -2.97
CA THR A 69 -1.34 13.45 -1.76
C THR A 69 -2.51 13.31 -0.78
N ARG A 70 -3.77 13.34 -1.28
CA ARG A 70 -4.97 13.10 -0.44
C ARG A 70 -4.91 11.73 0.23
N TYR A 71 -4.53 10.68 -0.50
CA TYR A 71 -4.36 9.35 0.09
C TYR A 71 -3.31 9.33 1.20
N ILE A 72 -2.16 9.97 0.99
CA ILE A 72 -1.08 10.01 1.99
C ILE A 72 -1.56 10.67 3.28
N VAL A 73 -2.22 11.82 3.17
CA VAL A 73 -2.77 12.55 4.33
C VAL A 73 -3.83 11.73 5.05
N LEU A 74 -4.77 11.12 4.33
CA LEU A 74 -5.81 10.28 4.91
C LEU A 74 -5.23 9.03 5.58
N SER A 75 -4.24 8.40 4.95
CA SER A 75 -3.56 7.23 5.52
C SER A 75 -2.77 7.58 6.77
N TRP A 76 -2.10 8.74 6.77
CA TRP A 76 -1.43 9.28 7.95
C TRP A 76 -2.43 9.55 9.09
N GLN A 77 -3.52 10.27 8.80
CA GLN A 77 -4.55 10.56 9.78
C GLN A 77 -5.20 9.28 10.32
N ASN A 78 -5.46 8.29 9.46
CA ASN A 78 -6.00 7.00 9.87
C ASN A 78 -5.04 6.25 10.81
N ARG A 79 -3.72 6.30 10.56
CA ARG A 79 -2.71 5.76 11.49
C ARG A 79 -2.76 6.49 12.82
N CYS A 80 -2.71 7.82 12.82
CA CYS A 80 -2.77 8.62 14.05
C CYS A 80 -4.07 8.43 14.86
N ASN A 81 -5.17 8.08 14.21
CA ASN A 81 -6.48 7.90 14.84
C ASN A 81 -6.76 6.44 15.25
N THR A 82 -6.09 5.47 14.61
CA THR A 82 -6.23 4.03 14.93
C THR A 82 -5.14 3.57 15.90
N ASP A 83 -3.97 4.22 15.91
CA ASP A 83 -3.08 4.20 17.04
C ASP A 83 -3.75 5.01 18.15
N ASP A 84 -4.58 4.36 18.96
CA ASP A 84 -4.72 4.77 20.36
C ASP A 84 -3.31 5.08 20.84
N ARG A 85 -3.09 6.28 21.36
CA ARG A 85 -1.85 6.65 22.04
C ARG A 85 -1.33 5.41 22.73
N THR A 86 -0.22 4.86 22.25
CA THR A 86 0.61 3.98 23.07
C THR A 86 1.01 4.86 24.24
N LEU A 87 0.19 4.83 25.29
CA LEU A 87 0.48 5.32 26.60
C LEU A 87 1.69 4.50 27.06
N GLY A 88 2.86 5.04 26.75
CA GLY A 88 4.14 4.58 27.26
C GLY A 88 4.75 3.44 26.45
N GLY A 89 6.03 3.61 26.15
CA GLY A 89 6.96 2.49 26.08
C GLY A 89 7.00 1.77 27.43
N LEU A 90 6.01 0.92 27.67
CA LEU A 90 5.91 -0.05 28.75
C LEU A 90 5.35 -1.30 28.07
N PHE A 91 6.21 -2.31 27.90
CA PHE A 91 6.04 -3.54 27.10
C PHE A 91 6.21 -3.29 25.58
N LEU A 92 7.40 -3.38 24.98
CA LEU A 92 8.68 -3.98 25.35
C LEU A 92 9.81 -3.26 24.58
#